data_AF-A0A9P6MCW2-F1
#
_entry.id   AF-A0A9P6MCW2-F1
#
_cell.length_a   1.000
_cell.length_b   1.000
_cell.length_c   1.000
_cell.angle_alpha   90.00
_cell.angle_beta   90.00
_cell.angle_gamma   90.00
#
_symmetry.space_group_name_H-M   'P 1'
#
loop_
_entity.id
_entity.type
_entity.pdbx_description
1 polymer ?
#
loop_
_entity_poly.entity_id
_entity_poly.type
_entity_poly.pdbx_seq_one_letter_code
_entity_poly.pdbx_strand_id
1 'polypeptide(L)'
;MSLTDFKAKLHNAFARFPESLATHHEKVHYTLGSIDSPAFSYFSPLLSGEITDTEGILTNYDVFMEVLERLYGNKNKTHTIESKLSNLRQTGSVSEYTCIAEFQKLSAQVRWNDAALTTRFKEGLSPSVKRGLINCWDALTTLANTQVKALNAYNNLEHMNHTVTDHAMQVVVKYKRKTSSNRLADIVCLLSL
;
A
#
# COMPACT_ATOMS: atom_id res chain seq x y z
N MET A 1 -14.58 -6.05 18.97
CA MET A 1 -13.60 -5.12 19.58
C MET A 1 -12.26 -5.32 18.90
N SER A 2 -11.51 -4.27 18.53
CA SER A 2 -10.19 -4.49 17.92
C SER A 2 -9.16 -4.94 18.96
N LEU A 3 -8.12 -5.67 18.56
CA LEU A 3 -7.05 -6.10 19.47
C LEU A 3 -6.35 -4.89 20.13
N THR A 4 -6.25 -3.77 19.42
CA THR A 4 -5.71 -2.51 19.96
C THR A 4 -6.60 -1.97 21.08
N ASP A 5 -7.92 -1.93 20.86
CA ASP A 5 -8.87 -1.47 21.88
C ASP A 5 -8.90 -2.42 23.08
N PHE A 6 -8.76 -3.72 22.83
CA PHE A 6 -8.67 -4.73 23.88
C PHE A 6 -7.41 -4.55 24.74
N LYS A 7 -6.24 -4.37 24.11
CA LYS A 7 -4.99 -4.06 24.82
C LYS A 7 -5.10 -2.80 25.66
N ALA A 8 -5.75 -1.75 25.14
CA ALA A 8 -5.98 -0.52 25.90
C ALA A 8 -6.86 -0.74 27.14
N LYS A 9 -7.87 -1.62 27.05
CA LYS A 9 -8.70 -2.01 28.21
C LYS A 9 -7.90 -2.80 29.25
N LEU A 10 -7.08 -3.77 28.82
CA LEU A 10 -6.22 -4.53 29.73
C LEU A 10 -5.24 -3.62 30.45
N HIS A 11 -4.57 -2.72 29.71
CA HIS A 11 -3.65 -1.74 30.29
C HIS A 11 -4.33 -0.88 31.37
N ASN A 12 -5.55 -0.40 31.11
CA ASN A 12 -6.33 0.35 32.10
C ASN A 12 -6.67 -0.52 33.33
N ALA A 13 -7.08 -1.78 33.13
CA ALA A 13 -7.37 -2.68 34.24
C ALA A 13 -6.14 -2.94 35.13
N PHE A 14 -4.97 -3.15 34.52
CA PHE A 14 -3.72 -3.36 35.25
C PHE A 14 -3.25 -2.10 35.98
N ALA A 15 -3.42 -0.93 35.38
CA ALA A 15 -3.11 0.34 36.02
C ALA A 15 -4.06 0.64 37.20
N ARG A 16 -5.32 0.17 37.13
CA ARG A 16 -6.32 0.38 38.17
C ARG A 16 -6.14 -0.56 39.37
N PHE A 17 -5.61 -1.76 39.16
CA PHE A 17 -5.40 -2.78 40.20
C PHE A 17 -3.95 -3.27 40.24
N PRO A 18 -2.98 -2.39 40.53
CA PRO A 18 -1.55 -2.74 40.44
C PRO A 18 -1.13 -3.80 41.46
N GLU A 19 -1.74 -3.80 42.65
CA GLU A 19 -1.45 -4.76 43.73
C GLU A 19 -2.07 -6.15 43.46
N SER A 20 -3.26 -6.20 42.86
CA SER A 20 -3.99 -7.47 42.62
C SER A 20 -3.66 -8.13 41.27
N LEU A 21 -3.01 -7.40 40.37
CA LEU A 21 -2.58 -7.86 39.05
C LEU A 21 -1.08 -7.58 38.86
N ALA A 22 -0.30 -7.86 39.89
CA ALA A 22 1.14 -7.59 39.92
C ALA A 22 1.90 -8.65 39.14
N THR A 23 1.49 -9.91 39.25
CA THR A 23 2.20 -11.06 38.68
C THR A 23 1.78 -11.36 37.24
N HIS A 24 2.66 -12.03 36.49
CA HIS A 24 2.34 -12.48 35.12
C HIS A 24 1.14 -13.44 35.12
N HIS A 25 1.08 -14.34 36.09
CA HIS A 25 0.01 -15.32 36.22
C HIS A 25 -1.37 -14.66 36.45
N GLU A 26 -1.46 -13.67 37.34
CA GLU A 26 -2.71 -12.92 37.58
C GLU A 26 -3.19 -12.17 36.34
N LYS A 27 -2.25 -11.55 35.60
CA LYS A 27 -2.57 -10.87 34.33
C LYS A 27 -3.09 -11.85 33.28
N VAL A 28 -2.50 -13.05 33.19
CA VAL A 28 -2.98 -14.11 32.29
C VAL A 28 -4.40 -14.54 32.68
N HIS A 29 -4.65 -14.82 33.96
CA HIS A 29 -5.98 -15.19 34.44
C HIS A 29 -7.05 -14.12 34.18
N TYR A 30 -6.72 -12.86 34.45
CA TYR A 30 -7.62 -11.74 34.17
C TYR A 30 -7.93 -11.64 32.67
N THR A 31 -6.90 -11.81 31.84
CA THR A 31 -7.04 -11.74 30.38
C THR A 31 -7.87 -12.92 29.86
N LEU A 32 -7.65 -14.14 30.35
CA LEU A 32 -8.45 -15.33 30.04
C LEU A 32 -9.95 -15.17 30.40
N GLY A 33 -10.25 -14.47 31.50
CA GLY A 33 -11.64 -14.14 31.86
C GLY A 33 -12.24 -13.03 30.98
N SER A 34 -11.42 -12.30 30.24
CA SER A 34 -11.81 -11.13 29.43
C SER A 34 -11.83 -11.41 27.93
N ILE A 35 -11.41 -12.59 27.47
CA ILE A 35 -11.38 -12.97 26.05
C ILE A 35 -12.69 -13.61 25.60
N ASP A 36 -13.01 -13.41 24.31
CA ASP A 36 -14.20 -13.99 23.71
C ASP A 36 -14.05 -15.50 23.46
N SER A 37 -15.18 -16.21 23.44
CA SER A 37 -15.29 -17.68 23.33
C SER A 37 -14.42 -18.35 22.23
N PRO A 38 -14.29 -17.80 20.99
CA PRO A 38 -13.47 -18.44 19.96
C PRO A 38 -11.99 -18.56 20.33
N ALA A 39 -11.41 -17.55 20.98
CA ALA A 39 -10.02 -17.62 21.41
C ALA A 39 -9.87 -18.37 22.72
N PHE A 40 -10.87 -18.31 23.60
CA PHE A 40 -10.91 -19.11 24.82
C PHE A 40 -10.83 -20.62 24.51
N SER A 41 -11.48 -21.06 23.43
CA SER A 41 -11.46 -22.47 23.00
C SER A 41 -10.06 -23.02 22.73
N TYR A 42 -9.11 -22.16 22.32
CA TYR A 42 -7.71 -22.56 22.12
C TYR A 42 -7.01 -22.87 23.44
N PHE A 43 -7.32 -22.12 24.50
CA PHE A 43 -6.71 -22.30 25.82
C PHE A 43 -7.44 -23.35 26.67
N SER A 44 -8.66 -23.74 26.30
CA SER A 44 -9.46 -24.73 27.04
C SER A 44 -8.71 -26.04 27.31
N PRO A 45 -8.01 -26.67 26.35
CA PRO A 45 -7.25 -27.90 26.60
C PRO A 45 -6.01 -27.70 27.47
N LEU A 46 -5.41 -26.50 27.45
CA LEU A 46 -4.28 -26.14 28.33
C LEU A 46 -4.76 -25.95 29.77
N LEU A 47 -5.98 -25.40 29.95
CA LEU A 47 -6.61 -25.20 31.26
C LEU A 47 -7.15 -26.51 31.85
N SER A 48 -7.67 -27.42 31.03
CA SER A 48 -8.15 -28.74 31.48
C SER A 48 -7.02 -29.73 31.78
N GLY A 49 -5.78 -29.40 31.39
CA GLY A 49 -4.61 -30.25 31.55
C GLY A 49 -4.52 -31.38 30.51
N GLU A 50 -5.35 -31.34 29.46
CA GLU A 50 -5.25 -32.24 28.30
C GLU A 50 -3.95 -32.02 27.53
N ILE A 51 -3.44 -30.79 27.53
CA ILE A 51 -2.16 -30.42 26.92
C ILE A 51 -1.26 -29.81 28.00
N THR A 52 -0.02 -30.29 28.10
CA THR A 52 0.97 -29.71 28.99
C THR A 52 1.45 -28.37 28.45
N ASP A 53 1.42 -27.33 29.29
CA ASP A 53 1.97 -26.01 28.96
C ASP A 53 3.51 -26.05 28.98
N THR A 54 4.12 -26.51 27.88
CA THR A 54 5.57 -26.61 27.73
C THR A 54 6.25 -25.28 27.42
N GLU A 55 5.50 -24.31 26.89
CA GLU A 55 6.00 -23.01 26.45
C GLU A 55 5.80 -21.90 27.51
N GLY A 56 5.09 -22.22 28.61
CA GLY A 56 4.81 -21.26 29.68
C GLY A 56 3.74 -20.24 29.30
N ILE A 57 2.81 -20.60 28.41
CA ILE A 57 1.73 -19.76 27.91
C ILE A 57 0.79 -19.32 29.05
N LEU A 58 0.54 -20.17 30.05
CA LEU A 58 -0.36 -19.85 31.17
C LEU A 58 0.35 -19.16 32.34
N THR A 59 1.68 -19.12 32.33
CA THR A 59 2.50 -18.60 33.42
C THR A 59 3.18 -17.28 33.07
N ASN A 60 3.46 -17.03 31.79
CA ASN A 60 4.08 -15.81 31.31
C ASN A 60 3.11 -14.98 30.46
N TYR A 61 2.76 -13.79 30.96
CA TYR A 61 1.90 -12.84 30.27
C TYR A 61 2.41 -12.42 28.88
N ASP A 62 3.72 -12.28 28.70
CA ASP A 62 4.27 -11.84 27.41
C ASP A 62 4.12 -12.93 26.34
N VAL A 63 4.42 -14.18 26.70
CA VAL A 63 4.21 -15.36 25.84
C VAL A 63 2.72 -15.55 25.55
N PHE A 64 1.87 -15.39 26.57
CA PHE A 64 0.42 -15.43 26.40
C PHE A 64 -0.05 -14.39 25.39
N MET A 65 0.42 -13.15 25.51
CA MET A 65 0.04 -12.07 24.61
C MET A 65 0.58 -12.29 23.19
N GLU A 66 1.75 -12.88 23.00
CA GLU A 66 2.24 -13.26 21.67
C GLU A 66 1.34 -14.32 21.02
N VAL A 67 0.92 -15.34 21.78
CA VAL A 67 0.00 -16.37 21.28
C VAL A 67 -1.38 -15.76 21.00
N LEU A 68 -1.87 -14.92 21.90
CA LEU A 68 -3.14 -14.22 21.71
C LEU A 68 -3.09 -13.26 20.52
N GLU A 69 -1.95 -12.60 20.28
CA GLU A 69 -1.65 -11.84 19.08
C GLU A 69 -1.47 -12.72 17.84
N ARG A 70 -1.12 -14.00 17.96
CA ARG A 70 -1.13 -14.91 16.81
C ARG A 70 -2.55 -15.36 16.46
N LEU A 71 -3.38 -15.56 17.48
CA LEU A 71 -4.77 -15.99 17.36
C LEU A 71 -5.67 -14.84 16.87
N TYR A 72 -5.52 -13.65 17.45
CA TYR A 72 -6.27 -12.44 17.08
C TYR A 72 -5.53 -11.53 16.11
N GLY A 73 -4.21 -11.58 16.05
CA GLY A 73 -3.43 -10.69 15.20
C GLY A 73 -3.49 -11.13 13.75
N ASN A 74 -4.03 -10.19 12.99
CA ASN A 74 -3.53 -9.86 11.66
C ASN A 74 -3.66 -10.87 10.53
N LYS A 75 -4.59 -11.83 10.62
CA LYS A 75 -5.20 -12.32 9.37
C LYS A 75 -5.76 -11.18 8.52
N ASN A 76 -6.19 -10.07 9.14
CA ASN A 76 -6.60 -8.90 8.38
C ASN A 76 -5.49 -7.90 8.06
N LYS A 77 -4.66 -7.34 8.97
CA LYS A 77 -3.77 -6.25 8.50
C LYS A 77 -2.65 -6.72 7.57
N THR A 78 -1.99 -7.88 7.79
CA THR A 78 -0.96 -8.34 6.85
C THR A 78 -1.59 -8.70 5.51
N HIS A 79 -2.66 -9.50 5.50
CA HIS A 79 -3.40 -9.80 4.27
C HIS A 79 -4.00 -8.53 3.61
N THR A 80 -4.42 -7.54 4.40
CA THR A 80 -4.94 -6.26 3.88
C THR A 80 -3.80 -5.42 3.30
N ILE A 81 -2.63 -5.41 3.91
CA ILE A 81 -1.44 -4.71 3.39
C ILE A 81 -0.95 -5.42 2.13
N GLU A 82 -0.84 -6.74 2.13
CA GLU A 82 -0.48 -7.56 0.97
C GLU A 82 -1.51 -7.44 -0.16
N SER A 83 -2.80 -7.41 0.18
CA SER A 83 -3.88 -7.18 -0.78
C SER A 83 -3.86 -5.74 -1.31
N LYS A 84 -3.63 -4.74 -0.46
CA LYS A 84 -3.43 -3.34 -0.89
C LYS A 84 -2.21 -3.19 -1.79
N LEU A 85 -1.10 -3.85 -1.46
CA LEU A 85 0.12 -3.87 -2.25
C LEU A 85 -0.12 -4.58 -3.59
N SER A 86 -0.84 -5.70 -3.59
CA SER A 86 -1.16 -6.48 -4.79
C SER A 86 -2.16 -5.77 -5.71
N ASN A 87 -3.05 -4.96 -5.14
CA ASN A 87 -4.04 -4.16 -5.87
C ASN A 87 -3.57 -2.74 -6.15
N LEU A 88 -2.35 -2.37 -5.72
CA LEU A 88 -1.80 -1.05 -6.02
C LEU A 88 -1.61 -0.95 -7.53
N ARG A 89 -2.30 0.01 -8.15
CA ARG A 89 -2.19 0.32 -9.56
C ARG A 89 -1.86 1.79 -9.69
N GLN A 90 -1.05 2.11 -10.68
CA GLN A 90 -0.80 3.49 -11.06
C GLN A 90 -2.09 4.10 -11.63
N THR A 91 -2.79 4.92 -10.84
CA THR A 91 -4.03 5.63 -11.24
C THR A 91 -3.79 7.10 -11.64
N GLY A 92 -2.54 7.49 -11.85
CA GLY A 92 -2.13 8.86 -12.19
C GLY A 92 -0.63 8.96 -12.49
N SER A 93 0.00 10.06 -12.09
CA SER A 93 1.44 10.23 -12.25
C SER A 93 2.25 9.17 -11.48
N VAL A 94 3.30 8.61 -12.09
CA VAL A 94 4.30 7.80 -11.36
C VAL A 94 5.07 8.69 -10.37
N SER A 95 5.25 9.98 -10.74
CA SER A 95 6.10 10.96 -10.09
C SER A 95 5.40 11.85 -9.07
N GLU A 96 4.06 11.88 -9.05
CA GLU A 96 3.39 12.28 -7.82
C GLU A 96 3.78 11.22 -6.81
N TYR A 97 4.77 11.57 -6.00
CA TYR A 97 5.39 10.87 -4.89
C TYR A 97 4.54 9.72 -4.32
N THR A 98 3.24 9.94 -4.19
CA THR A 98 2.14 9.00 -3.95
C THR A 98 2.35 7.54 -4.39
N CYS A 99 2.57 7.18 -5.66
CA CYS A 99 2.59 5.76 -6.05
C CYS A 99 3.82 5.01 -5.53
N ILE A 100 5.01 5.58 -5.74
CA ILE A 100 6.27 5.00 -5.25
C ILE A 100 6.32 5.05 -3.71
N ALA A 101 5.89 6.15 -3.09
CA ALA A 101 5.87 6.29 -1.63
C ALA A 101 4.87 5.34 -0.97
N GLU A 102 3.65 5.17 -1.50
CA GLU A 102 2.68 4.19 -0.99
C GLU A 102 3.19 2.76 -1.20
N PHE A 103 3.82 2.45 -2.34
CA PHE A 103 4.44 1.14 -2.54
C PHE A 103 5.55 0.90 -1.51
N GLN A 104 6.45 1.86 -1.29
CA GLN A 104 7.52 1.76 -0.30
C GLN A 104 6.97 1.59 1.13
N LYS A 105 5.99 2.40 1.52
CA LYS A 105 5.33 2.34 2.81
C LYS A 105 4.65 0.99 3.08
N LEU A 106 3.97 0.43 2.09
CA LEU A 106 3.36 -0.90 2.18
C LEU A 106 4.42 -2.01 2.17
N SER A 107 5.45 -1.87 1.34
CA SER A 107 6.56 -2.84 1.25
C SER A 107 7.35 -2.96 2.56
N ALA A 108 7.53 -1.86 3.30
CA ALA A 108 8.21 -1.85 4.60
C ALA A 108 7.47 -2.65 5.69
N GLN A 109 6.17 -2.92 5.48
CA GLN A 109 5.32 -3.64 6.43
C GLN A 109 5.14 -5.12 6.06
N VAL A 110 5.69 -5.58 4.93
CA VAL A 110 5.62 -6.99 4.47
C VAL A 110 7.02 -7.60 4.39
N ARG A 111 7.12 -8.92 4.60
CA ARG A 111 8.39 -9.65 4.56
C ARG A 111 8.77 -10.17 3.16
N TRP A 112 8.27 -9.52 2.11
CA TRP A 112 8.52 -9.97 0.73
C TRP A 112 9.96 -9.69 0.31
N ASN A 113 10.54 -10.60 -0.48
CA ASN A 113 11.87 -10.40 -1.04
C ASN A 113 11.85 -9.40 -2.20
N ASP A 114 13.04 -8.90 -2.58
CA ASP A 114 13.17 -7.87 -3.61
C ASP A 114 12.66 -8.32 -4.99
N ALA A 115 12.78 -9.61 -5.33
CA ALA A 115 12.25 -10.18 -6.57
C ALA A 115 10.71 -10.15 -6.63
N ALA A 116 10.05 -10.51 -5.52
CA ALA A 116 8.60 -10.46 -5.39
C ALA A 116 8.09 -9.01 -5.44
N LEU A 117 8.76 -8.09 -4.74
CA LEU A 117 8.45 -6.66 -4.78
C LEU A 117 8.64 -6.09 -6.19
N THR A 118 9.72 -6.43 -6.88
CA THR A 118 10.00 -5.99 -8.25
C THR A 118 8.93 -6.47 -9.22
N THR A 119 8.55 -7.75 -9.14
CA THR A 119 7.50 -8.34 -9.98
C THR A 119 6.17 -7.61 -9.78
N ARG A 120 5.80 -7.39 -8.52
CA ARG A 120 4.54 -6.73 -8.15
C ARG A 120 4.52 -5.25 -8.54
N PHE A 121 5.64 -4.56 -8.39
CA PHE A 121 5.80 -3.19 -8.86
C PHE A 121 5.62 -3.12 -10.38
N LYS A 122 6.26 -4.01 -11.16
CA LYS A 122 6.12 -4.10 -12.62
C LYS A 122 4.67 -4.33 -13.05
N GLU A 123 3.92 -5.17 -12.34
CA GLU A 123 2.48 -5.40 -12.60
C GLU A 123 1.63 -4.15 -12.36
N GLY A 124 1.95 -3.37 -11.32
CA GLY A 124 1.23 -2.15 -10.92
C GLY A 124 1.41 -0.96 -11.86
N LEU A 125 2.44 -0.96 -12.71
CA LEU A 125 2.72 0.14 -13.65
C LEU A 125 1.63 0.28 -14.74
N SER A 126 1.39 1.52 -15.16
CA SER A 126 0.48 1.83 -16.26
C SER A 126 0.98 1.24 -17.60
N PRO A 127 0.08 0.91 -18.55
CA PRO A 127 0.46 0.39 -19.85
C PRO A 127 1.42 1.31 -20.63
N SER A 128 1.26 2.62 -20.51
CA SER A 128 2.10 3.60 -21.18
C SER A 128 3.55 3.56 -20.68
N VAL A 129 3.73 3.51 -19.36
CA VAL A 129 5.07 3.39 -18.74
C VAL A 129 5.69 2.04 -19.08
N LYS A 130 4.91 0.94 -19.04
CA LYS A 130 5.37 -0.40 -19.47
C LYS A 130 5.92 -0.40 -20.90
N ARG A 131 5.24 0.28 -21.84
CA ARG A 131 5.74 0.43 -23.23
C ARG A 131 7.08 1.16 -23.29
N GLY A 132 7.26 2.22 -22.50
CA GLY A 132 8.54 2.94 -22.42
C GLY A 132 9.69 2.10 -21.84
N LEU A 133 9.37 1.02 -21.11
CA LEU A 133 10.36 0.14 -20.49
C LEU A 133 10.64 -1.13 -21.28
N ILE A 134 9.98 -1.36 -22.42
CA ILE A 134 10.04 -2.65 -23.15
C ILE A 134 11.48 -3.09 -23.47
N ASN A 135 12.35 -2.14 -23.85
CA ASN A 135 13.74 -2.42 -24.22
C ASN A 135 14.65 -2.75 -23.03
N CYS A 136 14.20 -2.52 -21.80
CA CYS A 136 14.99 -2.78 -20.60
C CYS A 136 14.25 -3.69 -19.61
N TRP A 137 13.14 -4.30 -20.01
CA TRP A 137 12.24 -5.06 -19.13
C TRP A 137 12.94 -6.19 -18.39
N ASP A 138 13.84 -6.91 -19.05
CA ASP A 138 14.57 -8.06 -18.50
C ASP A 138 15.75 -7.64 -17.61
N ALA A 139 16.24 -6.42 -17.77
CA ALA A 139 17.29 -5.84 -16.93
C ALA A 139 16.75 -5.27 -15.60
N LEU A 140 15.43 -5.32 -15.37
CA LEU A 140 14.75 -4.84 -14.18
C LEU A 140 14.68 -5.94 -13.11
N THR A 141 15.82 -6.21 -12.48
CA THR A 141 15.98 -7.27 -11.46
C THR A 141 15.83 -6.77 -10.02
N THR A 142 16.03 -5.48 -9.79
CA THR A 142 15.99 -4.85 -8.46
C THR A 142 14.88 -3.81 -8.38
N LEU A 143 14.21 -3.71 -7.22
CA LEU A 143 13.10 -2.78 -7.03
C LEU A 143 13.54 -1.33 -7.26
N ALA A 144 14.68 -0.93 -6.69
CA ALA A 144 15.20 0.43 -6.80
C ALA A 144 15.46 0.84 -8.27
N ASN A 145 16.14 -0.02 -9.05
CA ASN A 145 16.40 0.24 -10.47
C ASN A 145 15.09 0.34 -11.27
N THR A 146 14.12 -0.51 -10.94
CA THR A 146 12.79 -0.51 -11.56
C THR A 146 12.03 0.77 -11.26
N GLN A 147 12.05 1.25 -10.02
CA GLN A 147 11.42 2.50 -9.61
C GLN A 147 12.02 3.70 -10.36
N VAL A 148 13.36 3.78 -10.43
CA VAL A 148 14.06 4.87 -11.14
C VAL A 148 13.77 4.85 -12.64
N LYS A 149 13.84 3.69 -13.29
CA LYS A 149 13.56 3.61 -14.73
C LYS A 149 12.09 3.90 -15.05
N ALA A 150 11.16 3.45 -14.22
CA ALA A 150 9.74 3.76 -14.37
C ALA A 150 9.47 5.27 -14.27
N LEU A 151 10.12 5.95 -13.33
CA LEU A 151 10.04 7.41 -13.18
C LEU A 151 10.57 8.13 -14.43
N ASN A 152 11.72 7.72 -14.96
CA ASN A 152 12.29 8.32 -16.17
C ASN A 152 11.41 8.09 -17.40
N ALA A 153 10.88 6.87 -17.57
CA ALA A 153 9.95 6.57 -18.65
C ALA A 153 8.67 7.41 -18.56
N TYR A 154 8.16 7.63 -17.34
CA TYR A 154 7.01 8.50 -17.11
C TYR A 154 7.31 9.96 -17.47
N ASN A 155 8.43 10.53 -16.99
CA ASN A 155 8.82 11.91 -17.32
C ASN A 155 8.96 12.11 -18.83
N ASN A 156 9.55 11.14 -19.54
CA ASN A 156 9.66 11.18 -21.00
C ASN A 156 8.29 11.21 -21.69
N LEU A 157 7.31 10.43 -21.18
CA LEU A 157 5.94 10.44 -21.70
C LEU A 157 5.25 11.80 -21.46
N GLU A 158 5.43 12.40 -20.28
CA GLU A 158 4.88 13.72 -19.98
C GLU A 158 5.49 14.80 -20.88
N HIS A 159 6.82 14.78 -21.08
CA HIS A 159 7.49 15.68 -22.03
C HIS A 159 6.95 15.50 -23.45
N MET A 160 6.74 14.25 -23.91
CA MET A 160 6.16 13.99 -25.23
C MET A 160 4.73 14.51 -25.35
N ASN A 161 3.88 14.26 -24.35
CA ASN A 161 2.50 14.76 -24.33
C ASN A 161 2.46 16.28 -24.44
N HIS A 162 3.31 16.99 -23.69
CA HIS A 162 3.40 18.45 -23.75
C HIS A 162 3.82 18.95 -25.14
N THR A 163 4.85 18.35 -25.75
CA THR A 163 5.31 18.74 -27.09
C THR A 163 4.26 18.49 -28.18
N VAL A 164 3.53 17.37 -28.10
CA VAL A 164 2.44 17.06 -29.04
C VAL A 164 1.28 18.03 -28.88
N THR A 165 0.90 18.38 -27.65
CA THR A 165 -0.15 19.38 -27.41
C THR A 165 0.24 20.76 -27.93
N ASP A 166 1.50 21.16 -27.75
CA ASP A 166 2.01 22.44 -28.26
C ASP A 166 2.02 22.46 -29.79
N HIS A 167 2.49 21.37 -30.42
CA HIS A 167 2.51 21.28 -31.87
C HIS A 167 1.08 21.28 -32.45
N ALA A 168 0.15 20.55 -31.85
CA ALA A 168 -1.26 20.56 -32.23
C ALA A 168 -1.89 21.95 -32.08
N MET A 169 -1.60 22.68 -30.99
CA MET A 169 -2.03 24.06 -30.81
C MET A 169 -1.46 24.98 -31.88
N GLN A 170 -0.17 24.87 -32.20
CA GLN A 170 0.46 25.68 -33.25
C GLN A 170 -0.19 25.45 -34.62
N VAL A 171 -0.53 24.20 -34.95
CA VAL A 171 -1.23 23.86 -36.20
C VAL A 171 -2.62 24.49 -36.24
N VAL A 172 -3.41 24.40 -35.16
CA VAL A 172 -4.74 25.02 -35.06
C VAL A 172 -4.66 26.54 -35.19
N VAL A 173 -3.68 27.18 -34.54
CA VAL A 173 -3.45 28.63 -34.64
C VAL A 173 -3.09 29.03 -36.07
N LYS A 174 -2.23 28.26 -36.75
CA LYS A 174 -1.83 28.52 -38.14
C LYS A 174 -3.02 28.38 -39.09
N TYR A 175 -3.88 27.38 -38.88
CA TYR A 175 -5.10 27.21 -39.66
C TYR A 175 -6.07 28.38 -39.49
N LYS A 176 -6.36 28.79 -38.24
CA LYS A 176 -7.22 29.95 -37.94
C LYS A 176 -6.73 31.23 -38.61
N ARG A 177 -5.42 31.53 -38.51
CA ARG A 177 -4.81 32.70 -39.17
C ARG A 177 -4.98 32.67 -40.69
N LYS A 178 -4.81 31.51 -41.32
CA LYS A 178 -4.96 31.36 -42.78
C LYS A 178 -6.41 31.58 -43.23
N THR A 179 -7.39 31.04 -42.51
CA THR A 179 -8.81 31.27 -42.82
C THR A 179 -9.25 32.72 -42.61
N SER A 180 -8.73 33.41 -41.59
CA SER A 180 -9.00 34.84 -41.39
C SER A 180 -8.38 35.71 -42.48
N SER A 181 -7.16 35.38 -42.91
CA SER A 181 -6.48 36.07 -44.02
C SER A 181 -7.22 35.91 -45.34
N ASN A 182 -7.71 34.71 -45.65
CA ASN A 182 -8.44 34.46 -46.89
C ASN A 182 -9.79 35.20 -46.91
N ARG A 183 -10.53 35.24 -45.79
CA ARG A 183 -11.78 36.00 -45.70
C ARG A 183 -11.60 37.50 -45.88
N LEU A 184 -10.50 38.06 -45.39
CA LEU A 184 -10.18 39.47 -45.60
C LEU A 184 -9.86 39.76 -47.08
N ALA A 185 -9.14 38.84 -47.74
CA ALA A 185 -8.85 38.96 -49.17
C ALA A 185 -10.14 38.89 -50.02
N ASP A 186 -11.06 37.98 -49.70
CA ASP A 186 -12.34 37.87 -50.40
C ASP A 186 -13.22 39.12 -50.23
N ILE A 187 -13.27 39.70 -49.02
CA ILE A 187 -14.01 40.95 -48.76
C ILE A 187 -13.39 42.13 -49.51
N VAL A 188 -12.06 42.27 -49.51
CA VAL A 188 -11.38 43.34 -50.25
C VAL A 188 -11.60 43.19 -51.75
N CYS A 189 -11.61 41.96 -52.27
CA CYS A 189 -11.89 41.70 -53.68
C CYS A 189 -13.33 42.05 -54.07
N LEU A 190 -14.31 41.82 -53.19
CA LEU A 190 -15.72 42.16 -53.42
C LEU A 190 -16.01 43.68 -53.32
N LEU A 191 -15.21 44.42 -52.55
CA LEU A 191 -15.35 45.88 -52.42
C LEU A 191 -14.58 46.68 -53.50
N SER A 192 -13.83 45.99 -54.37
CA SER A 192 -13.02 46.58 -55.45
C SER A 192 -13.64 46.44 -56.84
N LEU A 193 -14.91 46.01 -56.92
CA LEU A 193 -15.75 45.88 -58.13
C LEU A 193 -16.88 46.92 -58.08
#